data_AF-A0A223KUF0-F1
#
_entry.id   AF-A0A223KUF0-F1
#
_cell.length_a   1.000
_cell.length_b   1.000
_cell.length_c   1.000
_cell.angle_alpha   90.00
_cell.angle_beta   90.00
_cell.angle_gamma   90.00
#
_symmetry.space_group_name_H-M   'P 1'
#
loop_
_entity.id
_entity.type
_entity.pdbx_description
1 polymer ?
#
loop_
_entity_poly.entity_id
_entity_poly.type
_entity_poly.pdbx_seq_one_letter_code
_entity_poly.pdbx_strand_id
1 'polypeptide(L)'
;MKEHDQELYQLEDDLRDILSPYVVKTPSNEDTKQLLSSLQYEFSKLQQEEEDEEFVAERPNLLTQFRSQLSFYRWYFWIASIGIFTMLTLFTTSMNSGSAETVFLFTIPLSIILGTFYTYQSWNKEMRIVESVTPFPPALLFLTRLLIILAMNVLLGLVSSIFVGVSLHEVTMGSFLLYWLAPTFIVFGVFAFIFLMKGMKLAFGTATSVWLALFIGELYVRNELQYIYPSIMDYVLLLQFGLFAVGVFLIILSVKRSYRVQIVQS
;
A
#
# COMPACT_ATOMS: atom_id res chain seq x y z
N MET A 1 31.56 1.26 15.14
CA MET A 1 31.63 0.05 14.28
C MET A 1 32.81 -0.85 14.65
N LYS A 2 34.01 -0.33 14.99
CA LYS A 2 35.15 -1.16 15.42
C LYS A 2 35.07 -1.77 16.84
N GLU A 3 34.38 -1.12 17.79
CA GLU A 3 34.26 -1.63 19.17
C GLU A 3 33.36 -2.87 19.26
N HIS A 4 32.27 -2.92 18.50
CA HIS A 4 31.32 -4.03 18.54
C HIS A 4 31.93 -5.33 18.01
N ASP A 5 32.81 -5.23 17.01
CA ASP A 5 33.55 -6.39 16.50
C ASP A 5 34.53 -6.93 17.56
N GLN A 6 35.14 -6.06 18.37
CA GLN A 6 36.05 -6.49 19.44
C GLN A 6 35.32 -7.18 20.59
N GLU A 7 34.13 -6.72 20.96
CA GLU A 7 33.29 -7.40 21.96
C GLU A 7 32.89 -8.81 21.50
N LEU A 8 32.57 -8.97 20.21
CA LEU A 8 32.24 -10.26 19.61
C LEU A 8 33.39 -11.26 19.68
N TYR A 9 34.62 -10.84 19.36
CA TYR A 9 35.79 -11.71 19.44
C TYR A 9 36.11 -12.13 20.88
N GLN A 10 35.95 -11.24 21.85
CA GLN A 10 36.13 -11.58 23.27
C GLN A 10 35.09 -12.59 23.75
N LEU A 11 33.83 -12.41 23.36
CA LEU A 11 32.76 -13.36 23.66
C LEU A 11 33.00 -14.74 23.03
N GLU A 12 33.53 -14.78 21.81
CA GLU A 12 33.83 -16.04 21.12
C GLU A 12 34.95 -16.81 21.85
N ASP A 13 36.01 -16.13 22.29
CA ASP A 13 37.09 -16.76 23.06
C ASP A 13 36.62 -17.22 24.46
N ASP A 14 35.84 -16.40 25.16
CA ASP A 14 35.28 -16.76 26.48
C ASP A 14 34.34 -17.98 26.39
N LEU A 15 33.51 -18.03 25.35
CA LEU A 15 32.60 -19.16 25.12
C LEU A 15 33.34 -20.42 24.65
N ARG A 16 34.44 -20.27 23.91
CA ARG A 16 35.20 -21.39 23.38
C ARG A 16 35.77 -22.26 24.50
N ASP A 17 36.30 -21.66 25.56
CA ASP A 17 36.83 -22.40 26.70
C ASP A 17 35.72 -23.13 27.47
N ILE A 18 34.55 -22.50 27.65
CA ILE A 18 33.38 -23.08 28.33
C ILE A 18 32.74 -24.20 27.51
N LEU A 19 32.72 -24.08 26.18
CA LEU A 19 32.09 -25.03 25.26
C LEU A 19 33.05 -26.12 24.77
N SER A 20 34.36 -25.96 24.91
CA SER A 20 35.37 -26.97 24.55
C SER A 20 35.15 -28.34 25.21
N PRO A 21 34.65 -28.47 26.46
CA PRO A 21 34.36 -29.76 27.08
C PRO A 21 33.04 -30.37 26.56
N TYR A 22 32.17 -29.57 25.96
CA TYR A 22 30.91 -30.00 25.33
C TYR A 22 31.18 -30.57 23.93
N VAL A 23 32.08 -31.56 23.86
CA VAL A 23 32.21 -32.41 22.68
C VAL A 23 30.98 -33.31 22.65
N VAL A 24 29.92 -32.83 22.03
CA VAL A 24 28.71 -33.61 21.75
C VAL A 24 29.17 -34.80 20.92
N LYS A 25 29.05 -36.02 21.48
CA LYS A 25 29.27 -37.24 20.71
C LYS A 25 28.36 -37.17 19.50
N THR A 26 28.92 -37.27 18.30
CA THR A 26 28.11 -37.36 17.08
C THR A 26 27.17 -38.55 17.24
N PRO A 27 25.85 -38.36 17.13
CA PRO A 27 24.87 -39.40 17.40
C PRO A 27 25.17 -40.61 16.52
N SER A 28 25.13 -41.79 17.12
CA SER A 28 25.31 -43.02 16.34
C SER A 28 24.10 -43.22 15.42
N ASN A 29 24.28 -43.98 14.34
CA ASN A 29 23.16 -44.35 13.47
C ASN A 29 22.03 -45.08 14.23
N GLU A 30 22.34 -45.68 15.37
CA GLU A 30 21.38 -46.38 16.23
C GLU A 30 20.56 -45.39 17.06
N ASP A 31 21.21 -44.36 17.63
CA ASP A 31 20.53 -43.26 18.34
C ASP A 31 19.57 -42.51 17.41
N THR A 32 19.99 -42.26 16.17
CA THR A 32 19.16 -41.59 15.15
C THR A 32 17.94 -42.44 14.78
N LYS A 33 18.09 -43.77 14.68
CA LYS A 33 16.97 -44.69 14.41
C LYS A 33 16.00 -44.74 15.59
N GLN A 34 16.50 -44.71 16.81
CA GLN A 34 15.70 -44.74 18.03
C GLN A 34 14.93 -43.42 18.22
N LEU A 35 15.54 -42.29 17.86
CA LEU A 35 14.85 -40.99 17.82
C LEU A 35 13.80 -40.94 16.71
N LEU A 36 14.12 -41.44 15.51
CA LEU A 36 13.16 -41.51 14.42
C LEU A 36 11.95 -42.36 14.78
N SER A 37 12.15 -43.53 15.40
CA SER A 37 11.04 -44.40 15.79
C SER A 37 10.18 -43.83 16.93
N SER A 38 10.77 -43.09 17.87
CA SER A 38 10.01 -42.42 18.94
C SER A 38 9.21 -41.22 18.41
N LEU A 39 9.76 -40.48 17.45
CA LEU A 39 9.08 -39.37 16.79
C LEU A 39 8.02 -39.83 15.79
N GLN A 40 8.18 -41.01 15.19
CA GLN A 40 7.26 -41.50 14.15
C GLN A 40 5.83 -41.64 14.67
N TYR A 41 5.63 -42.00 15.93
CA TYR A 41 4.31 -42.04 16.56
C TYR A 41 3.67 -40.65 16.66
N GLU A 42 4.41 -39.64 17.12
CA GLU A 42 3.92 -38.26 17.23
C GLU A 42 3.67 -37.64 15.84
N PHE A 43 4.53 -37.93 14.85
CA PHE A 43 4.28 -37.53 13.46
C PHE A 43 3.03 -38.20 12.88
N SER A 44 2.82 -39.49 13.15
CA SER A 44 1.62 -40.21 12.69
C SER A 44 0.35 -39.63 13.32
N LYS A 45 0.43 -39.21 14.59
CA LYS A 45 -0.67 -38.57 15.30
C LYS A 45 -0.99 -37.19 14.72
N LEU A 46 0.02 -36.38 14.44
CA LEU A 46 -0.16 -35.09 13.76
C LEU A 46 -0.74 -35.26 12.36
N GLN A 47 -0.32 -36.29 11.63
CA GLN A 47 -0.81 -36.58 10.28
C GLN A 47 -2.28 -37.06 10.29
N GLN A 48 -2.71 -37.79 11.32
CA GLN A 48 -4.12 -38.13 11.54
C GLN A 48 -4.96 -36.93 11.99
N GLU A 49 -4.43 -36.05 12.84
CA GLU A 49 -5.10 -34.80 13.23
C GLU A 49 -5.26 -33.85 12.04
N GLU A 50 -4.31 -33.81 11.10
CA GLU A 50 -4.41 -33.06 9.82
C GLU A 50 -5.41 -33.65 8.81
N GLU A 51 -5.68 -34.96 8.84
CA GLU A 51 -6.70 -35.58 7.96
C GLU A 51 -8.13 -35.39 8.48
N ASP A 52 -8.32 -35.28 9.81
CA ASP A 52 -9.62 -35.06 10.45
C ASP A 52 -9.98 -33.56 10.58
N GLU A 53 -8.98 -32.69 10.74
CA GLU A 53 -9.15 -31.25 10.56
C GLU A 53 -8.77 -30.89 9.13
N GLU A 54 -9.74 -30.95 8.20
CA GLU A 54 -9.69 -30.09 7.02
C GLU A 54 -9.44 -28.68 7.57
N PHE A 55 -8.18 -28.22 7.52
CA PHE A 55 -7.81 -26.84 7.75
C PHE A 55 -8.52 -26.08 6.63
N VAL A 56 -9.79 -25.74 6.87
CA VAL A 56 -10.53 -24.77 6.10
C VAL A 56 -9.80 -23.47 6.41
N ALA A 57 -8.70 -23.25 5.68
CA ALA A 57 -7.99 -21.99 5.67
C ALA A 57 -9.04 -20.97 5.28
N GLU A 58 -9.64 -20.33 6.29
CA GLU A 58 -10.70 -19.34 6.10
C GLU A 58 -10.17 -18.37 5.07
N ARG A 59 -10.86 -18.29 3.93
CA ARG A 59 -10.44 -17.41 2.84
C ARG A 59 -10.22 -16.03 3.46
N PRO A 60 -9.00 -15.46 3.40
CA PRO A 60 -8.73 -14.21 4.05
C PRO A 60 -9.72 -13.15 3.58
N ASN A 61 -10.57 -12.71 4.50
CA ASN A 61 -11.49 -11.62 4.22
C ASN A 61 -10.68 -10.32 4.19
N LEU A 62 -10.71 -9.60 3.06
CA LEU A 62 -9.98 -8.34 2.94
C LEU A 62 -10.38 -7.33 4.01
N LEU A 63 -11.62 -7.38 4.49
CA LEU A 63 -12.11 -6.46 5.51
C LEU A 63 -11.47 -6.72 6.88
N THR A 64 -11.28 -7.99 7.26
CA THR A 64 -10.60 -8.33 8.52
C THR A 64 -9.13 -7.97 8.45
N GLN A 65 -8.48 -8.21 7.29
CA GLN A 65 -7.11 -7.77 7.05
C GLN A 65 -6.98 -6.24 7.07
N PHE A 66 -7.91 -5.52 6.45
CA PHE A 66 -7.92 -4.06 6.43
C PHE A 66 -8.00 -3.50 7.85
N ARG A 67 -8.90 -4.05 8.69
CA ARG A 67 -9.04 -3.64 10.10
C ARG A 67 -7.77 -3.93 10.90
N SER A 68 -7.16 -5.10 10.70
CA SER A 68 -5.91 -5.47 11.37
C SER A 68 -4.73 -4.61 10.93
N GLN A 69 -4.66 -4.23 9.66
CA GLN A 69 -3.61 -3.36 9.12
C GLN A 69 -3.80 -1.91 9.59
N LEU A 70 -5.05 -1.46 9.80
CA LEU A 70 -5.34 -0.11 10.25
C LEU A 70 -4.80 0.17 11.66
N SER A 71 -4.81 -0.83 12.56
CA SER A 71 -4.24 -0.66 13.90
C SER A 71 -2.71 -0.58 13.90
N PHE A 72 -2.05 -0.96 12.79
CA PHE A 72 -0.60 -0.89 12.65
C PHE A 72 -0.11 0.52 12.33
N TYR A 73 -0.99 1.40 11.85
CA TYR A 73 -0.65 2.80 11.59
C TYR A 73 -0.48 3.56 12.90
N ARG A 74 0.74 4.07 13.13
CA ARG A 74 1.06 4.90 14.30
C ARG A 74 0.26 6.19 14.27
N TRP A 75 -0.19 6.66 15.44
CA TRP A 75 -0.97 7.89 15.59
C TRP A 75 -0.35 9.13 14.93
N TYR A 76 0.98 9.23 14.87
CA TYR A 76 1.70 10.31 14.18
C TYR A 76 1.33 10.44 12.70
N PHE A 77 1.07 9.33 12.01
CA PHE A 77 0.68 9.35 10.59
C PHE A 77 -0.68 10.02 10.39
N TRP A 78 -1.62 9.76 11.30
CA TRP A 78 -2.94 10.37 11.28
C TRP A 78 -2.84 11.88 11.51
N ILE A 79 -2.05 12.32 12.47
CA ILE A 79 -1.86 13.75 12.75
C ILE A 79 -1.17 14.45 11.59
N ALA A 80 -0.12 13.85 11.02
CA ALA A 80 0.55 14.42 9.85
C ALA A 80 -0.43 14.58 8.67
N SER A 81 -1.22 13.54 8.39
CA SER A 81 -2.22 13.57 7.30
C SER A 81 -3.30 14.62 7.53
N ILE A 82 -3.87 14.67 8.74
CA ILE A 82 -4.85 15.69 9.12
C ILE A 82 -4.24 17.08 9.04
N GLY A 83 -3.00 17.27 9.51
CA GLY A 83 -2.30 18.56 9.44
C GLY A 83 -2.11 19.03 8.00
N ILE A 84 -1.65 18.16 7.10
CA ILE A 84 -1.48 18.46 5.68
C ILE A 84 -2.82 18.83 5.03
N PHE A 85 -3.88 18.06 5.26
CA PHE A 85 -5.19 18.34 4.69
C PHE A 85 -5.84 19.59 5.30
N THR A 86 -5.58 19.88 6.58
CA THR A 86 -6.03 21.13 7.21
C THR A 86 -5.33 22.33 6.59
N MET A 87 -4.00 22.27 6.41
CA MET A 87 -3.25 23.31 5.71
C MET A 87 -3.73 23.49 4.27
N LEU A 88 -3.96 22.40 3.54
CA LEU A 88 -4.51 22.42 2.19
C LEU A 88 -5.88 23.11 2.15
N THR A 89 -6.77 22.78 3.09
CA THR A 89 -8.11 23.37 3.18
C THR A 89 -8.04 24.85 3.46
N LEU A 90 -7.28 25.27 4.48
CA LEU A 90 -7.14 26.69 4.83
C LEU A 90 -6.52 27.50 3.69
N PHE A 91 -5.49 26.96 3.04
CA PHE A 91 -4.85 27.60 1.89
C PHE A 91 -5.84 27.81 0.75
N THR A 92 -6.60 26.78 0.38
CA THR A 92 -7.53 26.82 -0.75
C THR A 92 -8.77 27.68 -0.51
N THR A 93 -9.25 27.78 0.74
CA THR A 93 -10.38 28.68 1.07
C THR A 93 -10.08 30.17 0.83
N SER A 94 -8.79 30.54 0.79
CA SER A 94 -8.36 31.92 0.50
C SER A 94 -8.19 32.22 -0.99
N MET A 95 -8.37 31.22 -1.86
CA MET A 95 -8.14 31.31 -3.30
C MET A 95 -9.45 31.36 -4.08
N ASN A 96 -9.36 31.73 -5.37
CA ASN A 96 -10.47 31.61 -6.30
C ASN A 96 -10.78 30.12 -6.58
N SER A 97 -12.03 29.84 -6.93
CA SER A 97 -12.56 28.49 -7.25
C SER A 97 -11.63 27.68 -8.16
N GLY A 98 -11.23 28.28 -9.29
CA GLY A 98 -10.37 27.60 -10.24
C GLY A 98 -8.93 27.33 -9.77
N SER A 99 -8.40 28.15 -8.86
CA SER A 99 -7.10 27.88 -8.26
C SER A 99 -7.19 26.77 -7.21
N ALA A 100 -8.28 26.72 -6.44
CA ALA A 100 -8.53 25.66 -5.47
C ALA A 100 -8.58 24.28 -6.15
N GLU A 101 -9.28 24.16 -7.28
CA GLU A 101 -9.33 22.95 -8.11
C GLU A 101 -7.93 22.45 -8.49
N THR A 102 -7.10 23.32 -9.06
CA THR A 102 -5.73 22.97 -9.49
C THR A 102 -4.85 22.53 -8.32
N VAL A 103 -5.00 23.15 -7.14
CA VAL A 103 -4.23 22.78 -5.95
C VAL A 103 -4.65 21.38 -5.47
N PHE A 104 -5.95 21.06 -5.43
CA PHE A 104 -6.43 19.71 -5.06
C PHE A 104 -5.96 18.64 -6.05
N LEU A 105 -6.04 18.94 -7.36
CA LEU A 105 -5.53 18.09 -8.44
C LEU A 105 -4.05 17.76 -8.29
N PHE A 106 -3.25 18.72 -7.83
CA PHE A 106 -1.82 18.52 -7.61
C PHE A 106 -1.56 17.75 -6.31
N THR A 107 -2.13 18.20 -5.20
CA THR A 107 -1.75 17.76 -3.85
C THR A 107 -2.22 16.35 -3.53
N ILE A 108 -3.45 15.95 -3.91
CA ILE A 108 -4.02 14.66 -3.48
C ILE A 108 -3.35 13.45 -4.19
N PRO A 109 -3.17 13.44 -5.51
CA PRO A 109 -2.42 12.35 -6.14
C PRO A 109 -0.96 12.29 -5.66
N LEU A 110 -0.35 13.46 -5.40
CA LEU A 110 1.01 13.53 -4.85
C LEU A 110 1.08 12.93 -3.44
N SER A 111 0.12 13.23 -2.56
CA SER A 111 0.08 12.65 -1.21
C SER A 111 -0.08 11.13 -1.24
N ILE A 112 -0.82 10.58 -2.22
CA ILE A 112 -0.88 9.14 -2.45
C ILE A 112 0.47 8.57 -2.86
N ILE A 113 1.16 9.19 -3.83
CA ILE A 113 2.48 8.72 -4.28
C ILE A 113 3.47 8.74 -3.12
N LEU A 114 3.53 9.84 -2.36
CA LEU A 114 4.41 10.00 -1.21
C LEU A 114 4.06 9.03 -0.07
N GLY A 115 2.77 8.88 0.26
CA GLY A 115 2.31 7.93 1.28
C GLY A 115 2.65 6.49 0.91
N THR A 116 2.54 6.16 -0.37
CA THR A 116 2.93 4.86 -0.92
C THR A 116 4.45 4.65 -0.84
N PHE A 117 5.24 5.68 -1.16
CA PHE A 117 6.70 5.64 -1.06
C PHE A 117 7.17 5.43 0.38
N TYR A 118 6.58 6.16 1.32
CA TYR A 118 6.84 6.00 2.75
C TYR A 118 6.51 4.58 3.24
N THR A 119 5.35 4.07 2.83
CA THR A 119 4.92 2.71 3.18
C THR A 119 5.89 1.66 2.61
N TYR A 120 6.42 1.87 1.41
CA TYR A 120 7.45 1.01 0.87
C TYR A 120 8.78 1.11 1.62
N GLN A 121 9.23 2.30 2.03
CA GLN A 121 10.49 2.42 2.75
C GLN A 121 10.46 1.65 4.08
N SER A 122 9.29 1.58 4.72
CA SER A 122 9.07 0.75 5.92
C SER A 122 9.07 -0.77 5.66
N TRP A 123 9.10 -1.19 4.38
CA TRP A 123 9.18 -2.59 3.97
C TRP A 123 10.61 -3.12 4.16
N ASN A 124 10.92 -3.54 5.38
CA ASN A 124 12.25 -3.99 5.76
C ASN A 124 12.54 -5.40 5.20
N LYS A 125 13.79 -5.66 4.76
CA LYS A 125 14.20 -6.96 4.17
C LYS A 125 13.96 -8.14 5.11
N GLU A 126 14.07 -7.92 6.42
CA GLU A 126 13.87 -8.93 7.46
C GLU A 126 12.42 -9.39 7.56
N MET A 127 11.46 -8.51 7.25
CA MET A 127 10.03 -8.84 7.26
C MET A 127 9.68 -9.86 6.17
N ARG A 128 10.45 -9.90 5.08
CA ARG A 128 10.29 -10.89 4.00
C ARG A 128 10.61 -12.32 4.46
N ILE A 129 11.50 -12.48 5.45
CA ILE A 129 11.86 -13.79 6.01
C ILE A 129 10.73 -14.28 6.90
N VAL A 130 10.20 -13.42 7.76
CA VAL A 130 9.04 -13.74 8.61
C VAL A 130 7.79 -14.01 7.75
N GLU A 131 7.58 -13.25 6.68
CA GLU A 131 6.46 -13.42 5.76
C GLU A 131 6.55 -14.69 4.91
N SER A 132 7.76 -15.21 4.66
CA SER A 132 7.93 -16.51 3.97
C SER A 132 7.45 -17.71 4.79
N VAL A 133 7.25 -17.51 6.09
CA VAL A 133 6.73 -18.52 7.03
C VAL A 133 5.21 -18.33 7.25
N THR A 134 4.62 -17.21 6.83
CA THR A 134 3.18 -16.95 6.97
C THR A 134 2.39 -17.29 5.70
N PRO A 135 1.11 -17.72 5.82
CA PRO A 135 0.28 -18.13 4.69
C PRO A 135 -0.21 -16.97 3.79
N PHE A 136 0.14 -15.71 4.07
CA PHE A 136 -0.33 -14.55 3.31
C PHE A 136 0.74 -14.04 2.33
N PRO A 137 0.44 -13.94 1.02
CA PRO A 137 1.41 -13.44 0.07
C PRO A 137 1.69 -11.95 0.32
N PRO A 138 2.96 -11.53 0.29
CA PRO A 138 3.39 -10.17 0.64
C PRO A 138 2.75 -9.09 -0.23
N ALA A 139 2.43 -9.41 -1.48
CA ALA A 139 1.77 -8.49 -2.41
C ALA A 139 0.37 -8.07 -1.95
N LEU A 140 -0.38 -8.96 -1.28
CA LEU A 140 -1.72 -8.66 -0.77
C LEU A 140 -1.66 -7.72 0.43
N LEU A 141 -0.73 -7.96 1.35
CA LEU A 141 -0.50 -7.07 2.50
C LEU A 141 -0.12 -5.67 2.04
N PHE A 142 0.73 -5.56 1.01
CA PHE A 142 1.05 -4.26 0.43
C PHE A 142 -0.18 -3.61 -0.22
N LEU A 143 -0.94 -4.35 -1.04
CA LEU A 143 -2.16 -3.83 -1.68
C LEU A 143 -3.19 -3.33 -0.66
N THR A 144 -3.40 -4.04 0.45
CA THR A 144 -4.30 -3.59 1.52
C THR A 144 -3.82 -2.28 2.16
N ARG A 145 -2.52 -2.12 2.42
CA ARG A 145 -1.94 -0.85 2.90
C ARG A 145 -2.14 0.28 1.91
N LEU A 146 -1.94 0.04 0.62
CA LEU A 146 -2.21 1.02 -0.43
C LEU A 146 -3.68 1.46 -0.43
N LEU A 147 -4.61 0.51 -0.29
CA LEU A 147 -6.04 0.80 -0.21
C LEU A 147 -6.39 1.63 1.02
N ILE A 148 -5.71 1.41 2.16
CA ILE A 148 -5.85 2.26 3.36
C ILE A 148 -5.43 3.70 3.04
N ILE A 149 -4.29 3.89 2.37
CA ILE A 149 -3.79 5.22 1.99
C ILE A 149 -4.77 5.91 1.04
N LEU A 150 -5.28 5.20 0.03
CA LEU A 150 -6.30 5.74 -0.87
C LEU A 150 -7.56 6.15 -0.09
N ALA A 151 -8.12 5.24 0.70
CA ALA A 151 -9.35 5.49 1.45
C ALA A 151 -9.21 6.70 2.38
N MET A 152 -8.07 6.81 3.07
CA MET A 152 -7.80 7.94 3.95
C MET A 152 -7.67 9.26 3.18
N ASN A 153 -6.93 9.29 2.07
CA ASN A 153 -6.81 10.49 1.24
C ASN A 153 -8.16 10.92 0.65
N VAL A 154 -8.99 9.96 0.24
CA VAL A 154 -10.34 10.22 -0.24
C VAL A 154 -11.21 10.78 0.88
N LEU A 155 -11.20 10.17 2.08
CA LEU A 155 -11.98 10.66 3.22
C LEU A 155 -11.58 12.08 3.64
N LEU A 156 -10.28 12.34 3.80
CA LEU A 156 -9.79 13.67 4.15
C LEU A 156 -10.07 14.67 3.01
N GLY A 157 -9.87 14.27 1.75
CA GLY A 157 -10.19 15.09 0.58
C GLY A 157 -11.68 15.43 0.47
N LEU A 158 -12.57 14.50 0.80
CA LEU A 158 -14.01 14.74 0.85
C LEU A 158 -14.38 15.74 1.94
N VAL A 159 -13.83 15.58 3.16
CA VAL A 159 -14.04 16.54 4.25
C VAL A 159 -13.55 17.93 3.84
N SER A 160 -12.33 18.03 3.32
CA SER A 160 -11.77 19.29 2.80
C SER A 160 -12.62 19.89 1.70
N SER A 161 -13.14 19.07 0.77
CA SER A 161 -14.01 19.53 -0.31
C SER A 161 -15.31 20.13 0.22
N ILE A 162 -15.90 19.55 1.28
CA ILE A 162 -17.12 20.08 1.90
C ILE A 162 -16.85 21.46 2.50
N PHE A 163 -15.74 21.62 3.23
CA PHE A 163 -15.36 22.92 3.78
C PHE A 163 -15.13 23.98 2.70
N VAL A 164 -14.43 23.62 1.62
CA VAL A 164 -14.19 24.53 0.49
C VAL A 164 -15.49 24.88 -0.23
N GLY A 165 -16.38 23.91 -0.48
CA GLY A 165 -17.66 24.13 -1.15
C GLY A 165 -18.64 25.01 -0.34
N VAL A 166 -18.59 24.93 1.00
CA VAL A 166 -19.37 25.86 1.85
C VAL A 166 -18.77 27.27 1.84
N SER A 167 -17.45 27.38 1.73
CA SER A 167 -16.75 28.67 1.73
C SER A 167 -16.86 29.40 0.39
N LEU A 168 -16.81 28.66 -0.73
CA LEU A 168 -16.84 29.18 -2.09
C LEU A 168 -18.19 28.86 -2.74
N HIS A 169 -19.11 29.84 -2.73
CA HIS A 169 -20.47 29.67 -3.25
C HIS A 169 -20.55 29.43 -4.77
N GLU A 170 -19.46 29.68 -5.50
CA GLU A 170 -19.38 29.53 -6.96
C GLU A 170 -19.03 28.12 -7.43
N VAL A 171 -18.69 27.21 -6.51
CA VAL A 171 -18.20 25.87 -6.85
C VAL A 171 -19.33 24.86 -6.91
N THR A 172 -19.57 24.29 -8.10
CA THR A 172 -20.42 23.09 -8.23
C THR A 172 -19.72 21.88 -7.61
N MET A 173 -20.19 21.45 -6.44
CA MET A 173 -19.59 20.38 -5.65
C MET A 173 -19.33 19.08 -6.43
N GLY A 174 -20.25 18.68 -7.31
CA GLY A 174 -20.09 17.46 -8.11
C GLY A 174 -18.90 17.52 -9.07
N SER A 175 -18.77 18.62 -9.82
CA SER A 175 -17.65 18.86 -10.73
C SER A 175 -16.34 18.98 -9.97
N PHE A 176 -16.34 19.70 -8.84
CA PHE A 176 -15.16 19.85 -7.98
C PHE A 176 -14.66 18.50 -7.44
N LEU A 177 -15.57 17.65 -6.96
CA LEU A 177 -15.22 16.31 -6.49
C LEU A 177 -14.61 15.46 -7.61
N LEU A 178 -15.26 15.40 -8.78
CA LEU A 178 -14.76 14.63 -9.91
C LEU A 178 -13.39 15.13 -10.39
N TYR A 179 -13.16 16.43 -10.33
CA TYR A 179 -11.94 17.07 -10.82
C TYR A 179 -10.68 16.52 -10.14
N TRP A 180 -10.68 16.36 -8.82
CA TRP A 180 -9.53 15.78 -8.10
C TRP A 180 -9.65 14.27 -7.91
N LEU A 181 -10.88 13.73 -7.80
CA LEU A 181 -11.10 12.30 -7.54
C LEU A 181 -10.72 11.46 -8.76
N ALA A 182 -11.07 11.89 -9.98
CA ALA A 182 -10.76 11.11 -11.19
C ALA A 182 -9.24 10.91 -11.40
N PRO A 183 -8.40 11.96 -11.35
CA PRO A 183 -6.94 11.84 -11.43
C PRO A 183 -6.35 11.00 -10.29
N THR A 184 -6.89 11.14 -9.08
CA THR A 184 -6.48 10.36 -7.92
C THR A 184 -6.69 8.86 -8.14
N PHE A 185 -7.88 8.47 -8.61
CA PHE A 185 -8.23 7.07 -8.84
C PHE A 185 -7.47 6.46 -10.02
N ILE A 186 -7.26 7.20 -11.11
CA ILE A 186 -6.50 6.67 -12.24
C ILE A 186 -5.01 6.51 -11.89
N VAL A 187 -4.40 7.47 -11.19
CA VAL A 187 -2.99 7.38 -10.74
C VAL A 187 -2.81 6.19 -9.81
N PHE A 188 -3.69 6.06 -8.81
CA PHE A 188 -3.65 4.92 -7.89
C PHE A 188 -3.94 3.58 -8.58
N GLY A 189 -4.94 3.54 -9.47
CA GLY A 189 -5.30 2.34 -10.21
C GLY A 189 -4.17 1.84 -11.11
N VAL A 190 -3.52 2.75 -11.84
CA VAL A 190 -2.32 2.45 -12.64
C VAL A 190 -1.18 1.95 -11.75
N PHE A 191 -0.94 2.63 -10.62
CA PHE A 191 0.08 2.20 -9.66
C PHE A 191 -0.17 0.76 -9.17
N ALA A 192 -1.37 0.49 -8.66
CA ALA A 192 -1.74 -0.81 -8.09
C ALA A 192 -1.65 -1.93 -9.14
N PHE A 193 -2.09 -1.66 -10.37
CA PHE A 193 -2.06 -2.62 -11.46
C PHE A 193 -0.62 -2.96 -11.89
N ILE A 194 0.21 -1.94 -12.10
CA ILE A 194 1.60 -2.13 -12.54
C ILE A 194 2.45 -2.73 -11.41
N PHE A 195 2.19 -2.35 -10.16
CA PHE A 195 2.83 -2.94 -8.99
C PHE A 195 2.71 -4.47 -8.98
N LEU A 196 1.50 -4.98 -9.21
CA LEU A 196 1.26 -6.43 -9.25
C LEU A 196 1.84 -7.12 -10.51
N MET A 197 2.05 -6.38 -11.60
CA MET A 197 2.54 -6.95 -12.86
C MET A 197 4.06 -6.95 -13.01
N LYS A 198 4.68 -5.81 -12.72
CA LYS A 198 6.09 -5.53 -13.06
C LYS A 198 6.90 -5.08 -11.85
N GLY A 199 6.30 -5.12 -10.66
CA GLY A 199 6.92 -4.68 -9.44
C GLY A 199 6.94 -3.16 -9.28
N MET A 200 7.56 -2.74 -8.20
CA MET A 200 7.24 -1.44 -7.64
C MET A 200 8.01 -0.26 -8.24
N LYS A 201 9.25 -0.46 -8.71
CA LYS A 201 10.02 0.61 -9.38
C LYS A 201 9.28 1.15 -10.61
N LEU A 202 8.72 0.23 -11.41
CA LEU A 202 7.92 0.57 -12.59
C LEU A 202 6.57 1.17 -12.21
N ALA A 203 5.94 0.71 -11.13
CA ALA A 203 4.70 1.28 -10.63
C ALA A 203 4.86 2.76 -10.24
N PHE A 204 5.93 3.11 -9.51
CA PHE A 204 6.21 4.51 -9.18
C PHE A 204 6.47 5.35 -10.42
N GLY A 205 7.36 4.89 -11.32
CA GLY A 205 7.69 5.65 -12.53
C GLY A 205 6.45 5.93 -13.39
N THR A 206 5.60 4.92 -13.58
CA THR A 206 4.39 5.06 -14.41
C THR A 206 3.31 5.89 -13.74
N ALA A 207 3.05 5.72 -12.44
CA ALA A 207 2.08 6.54 -11.72
C ALA A 207 2.47 8.02 -11.68
N THR A 208 3.75 8.32 -11.42
CA THR A 208 4.27 9.69 -11.46
C THR A 208 4.17 10.29 -12.86
N SER A 209 4.49 9.52 -13.91
CA SER A 209 4.35 10.00 -15.29
C SER A 209 2.90 10.27 -15.67
N VAL A 210 1.96 9.40 -15.28
CA VAL A 210 0.52 9.60 -15.52
C VAL A 210 0.02 10.84 -14.77
N TRP A 211 0.40 11.00 -13.51
CA TRP A 211 0.05 12.18 -12.73
C TRP A 211 0.58 13.47 -13.36
N LEU A 212 1.86 13.52 -13.75
CA LEU A 212 2.45 14.68 -14.41
C LEU A 212 1.77 14.98 -15.75
N ALA A 213 1.46 13.95 -16.54
CA ALA A 213 0.78 14.11 -17.82
C ALA A 213 -0.63 14.71 -17.64
N LEU A 214 -1.38 14.24 -16.63
CA LEU A 214 -2.70 14.79 -16.31
C LEU A 214 -2.60 16.23 -15.81
N PHE A 215 -1.63 16.52 -14.92
CA PHE A 215 -1.44 17.87 -14.39
C PHE A 215 -1.02 18.87 -15.47
N ILE A 216 -0.05 18.52 -16.32
CA ILE A 216 0.38 19.36 -17.44
C ILE A 216 -0.74 19.53 -18.47
N GLY A 217 -1.46 18.45 -18.78
CA GLY A 217 -2.60 18.48 -19.68
C GLY A 217 -3.68 19.44 -19.20
N GLU A 218 -3.98 19.42 -17.90
CA GLU A 218 -4.94 20.34 -17.31
C GLU A 218 -4.48 21.81 -17.36
N LEU A 219 -3.21 22.07 -17.02
CA LEU A 219 -2.65 23.43 -17.14
C LEU A 219 -2.75 23.97 -18.57
N TYR A 220 -2.51 23.10 -19.56
CA TYR A 220 -2.63 23.44 -20.97
C TYR A 220 -4.09 23.72 -21.36
N VAL A 221 -5.03 22.88 -20.92
CA VAL A 221 -6.47 23.07 -21.20
C VAL A 221 -6.99 24.38 -20.63
N ARG A 222 -6.64 24.68 -19.37
CA ARG A 222 -7.10 25.88 -18.65
C ARG A 222 -6.51 27.17 -19.22
N ASN A 223 -5.23 27.19 -19.60
CA ASN A 223 -4.56 28.41 -20.03
C ASN A 223 -4.77 28.73 -21.52
N GLU A 224 -4.74 27.72 -22.39
CA GLU A 224 -4.74 27.93 -23.84
C GLU A 224 -6.10 27.62 -24.47
N LEU A 225 -6.66 26.45 -24.17
CA LEU A 225 -7.84 25.94 -24.87
C LEU A 225 -9.15 26.55 -24.37
N GLN A 226 -9.26 26.84 -23.08
CA GLN A 226 -10.48 27.41 -22.49
C GLN A 226 -10.81 28.80 -23.07
N TYR A 227 -9.78 29.59 -23.41
CA TYR A 227 -9.98 30.91 -24.03
C TYR A 227 -10.52 30.79 -25.46
N ILE A 228 -10.09 29.75 -26.19
CA ILE A 228 -10.41 29.58 -27.62
C ILE A 228 -11.73 28.81 -27.80
N TYR A 229 -12.02 27.83 -26.95
CA TYR A 229 -13.19 26.94 -27.06
C TYR A 229 -13.92 26.80 -25.72
N PRO A 230 -14.88 27.67 -25.40
CA PRO A 230 -15.62 27.63 -24.13
C PRO A 230 -16.38 26.31 -23.90
N SER A 231 -16.84 25.67 -24.98
CA SER A 231 -17.55 24.38 -24.93
C SER A 231 -16.67 23.19 -24.56
N ILE A 232 -15.34 23.38 -24.41
CA ILE A 232 -14.45 22.26 -24.07
C ILE A 232 -14.68 21.74 -22.65
N MET A 233 -15.29 22.54 -21.78
CA MET A 233 -15.59 22.19 -20.39
C MET A 233 -16.57 20.99 -20.27
N ASP A 234 -17.55 20.88 -21.17
CA ASP A 234 -18.50 19.75 -21.17
C ASP A 234 -17.78 18.43 -21.49
N TYR A 235 -16.81 18.46 -22.40
CA TYR A 235 -15.99 17.30 -22.75
C TYR A 235 -15.00 16.92 -21.65
N VAL A 236 -14.48 17.91 -20.91
CA VAL A 236 -13.58 17.68 -19.76
C VAL A 236 -14.29 16.87 -18.67
N LEU A 237 -15.55 17.21 -18.37
CA LEU A 237 -16.34 16.50 -17.37
C LEU A 237 -16.58 15.04 -17.77
N LEU A 238 -16.91 14.79 -19.05
CA LEU A 238 -17.06 13.42 -19.59
C LEU A 238 -15.75 12.64 -19.54
N LEU A 239 -14.62 13.30 -19.85
CA LEU A 239 -13.29 12.71 -19.74
C LEU A 239 -12.95 12.33 -18.31
N GLN A 240 -13.26 13.20 -17.32
CA GLN A 240 -13.05 12.93 -15.90
C GLN A 240 -13.86 11.72 -15.43
N PHE A 241 -15.12 11.60 -15.83
CA PHE A 241 -15.90 10.39 -15.55
C PHE A 241 -15.26 9.14 -16.15
N GLY A 242 -14.77 9.22 -17.39
CA GLY A 242 -14.04 8.13 -18.04
C GLY A 242 -12.78 7.73 -17.26
N LEU A 243 -11.95 8.70 -16.87
CA LEU A 243 -10.75 8.45 -16.08
C LEU A 243 -11.06 7.83 -14.71
N PHE A 244 -12.10 8.33 -14.03
CA PHE A 244 -12.55 7.77 -12.76
C PHE A 244 -12.98 6.31 -12.92
N ALA A 245 -13.83 6.03 -13.92
CA ALA A 245 -14.31 4.67 -14.19
C ALA A 245 -13.17 3.71 -14.51
N VAL A 246 -12.21 4.14 -15.35
CA VAL A 246 -11.00 3.34 -15.66
C VAL A 246 -10.15 3.13 -14.40
N GLY A 247 -9.97 4.16 -13.57
CA GLY A 247 -9.23 4.06 -12.30
C GLY A 247 -9.85 3.03 -11.37
N VAL A 248 -11.16 3.11 -11.12
CA VAL A 248 -11.91 2.12 -10.32
C VAL A 248 -11.77 0.72 -10.91
N PHE A 249 -11.93 0.58 -12.22
CA PHE A 249 -11.80 -0.70 -12.90
C PHE A 249 -10.41 -1.32 -12.73
N LEU A 250 -9.33 -0.53 -12.83
CA LEU A 250 -7.96 -1.00 -12.59
C LEU A 250 -7.74 -1.43 -11.13
N ILE A 251 -8.33 -0.74 -10.17
CA ILE A 251 -8.27 -1.13 -8.75
C ILE A 251 -8.95 -2.49 -8.54
N ILE A 252 -10.15 -2.67 -9.10
CA ILE A 252 -10.89 -3.95 -9.03
C ILE A 252 -10.09 -5.08 -9.69
N LEU A 253 -9.50 -4.84 -10.86
CA LEU A 253 -8.64 -5.81 -11.53
C LEU A 253 -7.41 -6.16 -10.69
N SER A 254 -6.81 -5.18 -10.03
CA SER A 254 -5.65 -5.38 -9.16
C SER A 254 -6.01 -6.27 -7.97
N VAL A 255 -7.15 -6.01 -7.32
CA VAL A 255 -7.67 -6.84 -6.23
C VAL A 255 -7.95 -8.27 -6.70
N LYS A 256 -8.67 -8.44 -7.83
CA LYS A 256 -8.96 -9.76 -8.41
C LYS A 256 -7.69 -10.53 -8.75
N ARG A 257 -6.68 -9.85 -9.29
CA ARG A 257 -5.39 -10.46 -9.63
C ARG A 257 -4.64 -10.89 -8.39
N SER A 258 -4.68 -10.11 -7.32
CA SER A 258 -4.05 -10.46 -6.04
C SER A 258 -4.59 -11.77 -5.46
N TYR A 259 -5.89 -12.04 -5.61
CA TYR A 259 -6.49 -13.33 -5.22
C TYR A 259 -6.05 -14.50 -6.09
N ARG A 260 -5.86 -14.28 -7.40
CA ARG A 260 -5.40 -15.36 -8.30
C ARG A 260 -3.97 -15.79 -7.97
N VAL A 261 -3.12 -14.87 -7.53
CA VAL A 261 -1.74 -15.18 -7.10
C VAL A 261 -1.74 -16.08 -5.86
N GLN A 262 -2.73 -15.96 -4.96
CA GLN A 262 -2.86 -16.86 -3.81
C GLN A 262 -3.13 -18.30 -4.21
N ILE A 263 -4.05 -18.54 -5.14
CA ILE A 263 -4.49 -19.89 -5.54
C ILE A 263 -3.36 -20.70 -6.21
N VAL A 264 -2.37 -20.03 -6.80
CA VAL A 264 -1.23 -20.70 -7.46
C VAL A 264 -0.12 -21.08 -6.46
N GLN A 265 -0.13 -20.50 -5.26
CA GLN A 265 0.90 -20.72 -4.23
C GLN A 265 0.42 -21.62 -3.07
N SER A 266 -0.88 -21.88 -2.95
CA SER A 266 -1.48 -22.92 -2.11
C SER A 266 -1.53 -24.24 -2.86
#